data_AF-A0A660A879-F1
#
_entry.id   AF-A0A660A879-F1
#
_cell.length_a   1.000
_cell.length_b   1.000
_cell.length_c   1.000
_cell.angle_alpha   90.00
_cell.angle_beta   90.00
_cell.angle_gamma   90.00
#
_symmetry.space_group_name_H-M   'P 1'
#
loop_
_entity.id
_entity.type
_entity.pdbx_description
1 polymer ?
#
loop_
_entity_poly.entity_id
_entity_poly.type
_entity_poly.pdbx_seq_one_letter_code
_entity_poly.pdbx_strand_id
1 'polypeptide(L)'
;YPSYHTIASMATNQERSHIASYLQQQLDGHQPIYVWDDTSKIYLESKAKSVSQFSSPNVNTKKVSHQKILEDELLENEAVYIVVNQKMKLPTILRNMLSSNYKIDQKIDVKGFTLYHKK
;
A
#
# COMPACT_ATOMS: atom_id res chain seq x y z
N TYR A 1 -0.90 -32.18 6.32
CA TYR A 1 -0.84 -31.40 5.06
C TYR A 1 -0.86 -29.92 5.39
N PRO A 2 0.15 -29.12 5.01
CA PRO A 2 0.05 -27.69 5.13
C PRO A 2 -1.05 -27.22 4.16
N SER A 3 -2.09 -26.57 4.68
CA SER A 3 -3.18 -26.03 3.90
C SER A 3 -2.66 -24.96 2.94
N TYR A 4 -3.21 -24.89 1.72
CA TYR A 4 -2.85 -23.92 0.66
C TYR A 4 -2.75 -22.46 1.16
N HIS A 5 -3.54 -22.10 2.17
CA HIS A 5 -3.47 -20.79 2.83
C HIS A 5 -2.10 -20.46 3.46
N THR A 6 -1.40 -21.47 3.98
CA THR A 6 -0.11 -21.28 4.66
C THR A 6 0.99 -20.90 3.68
N ILE A 7 1.01 -21.52 2.50
CA ILE A 7 2.02 -21.28 1.47
C ILE A 7 1.78 -19.90 0.81
N ALA A 8 0.52 -19.56 0.53
CA ALA A 8 0.18 -18.27 -0.06
C ALA A 8 0.43 -17.08 0.88
N SER A 9 0.25 -17.25 2.18
CA SER A 9 0.54 -16.21 3.18
C SER A 9 2.04 -16.01 3.43
N MET A 10 2.84 -17.08 3.34
CA MET A 10 4.30 -16.98 3.41
C MET A 10 4.87 -16.18 2.23
N ALA A 11 4.46 -16.48 1.00
CA ALA A 11 4.91 -15.75 -0.19
C ALA A 11 4.55 -14.25 -0.13
N THR A 12 3.32 -13.93 0.25
CA THR A 12 2.89 -12.52 0.41
C THR A 12 3.65 -11.81 1.52
N ASN A 13 3.98 -12.49 2.61
CA ASN A 13 4.79 -11.90 3.68
C ASN A 13 6.25 -11.64 3.27
N GLN A 14 6.82 -12.44 2.36
CA GLN A 14 8.13 -12.19 1.78
C GLN A 14 8.08 -10.99 0.83
N GLU A 15 7.07 -10.89 -0.04
CA GLU A 15 6.87 -9.73 -0.91
C GLU A 15 6.71 -8.43 -0.12
N ARG A 16 5.95 -8.44 0.99
CA ARG A 16 5.82 -7.30 1.92
C ARG A 16 7.17 -6.83 2.44
N SER A 17 8.02 -7.76 2.89
CA SER A 17 9.34 -7.41 3.42
C SER A 17 10.28 -6.89 2.34
N HIS A 18 10.18 -7.41 1.12
CA HIS A 18 10.93 -6.91 -0.02
C HIS A 18 10.52 -5.47 -0.37
N ILE A 19 9.21 -5.21 -0.46
CA ILE A 19 8.67 -3.85 -0.70
C ILE A 19 9.11 -2.89 0.41
N ALA A 20 9.01 -3.32 1.67
CA ALA A 20 9.38 -2.49 2.81
C ALA A 20 10.87 -2.10 2.79
N SER A 21 11.73 -3.06 2.45
CA SER A 21 13.18 -2.82 2.33
C SER A 21 13.48 -1.85 1.18
N TYR A 22 12.82 -2.04 0.03
CA TYR A 22 12.95 -1.12 -1.12
C TYR A 22 12.50 0.30 -0.76
N LEU A 23 11.34 0.44 -0.12
CA LEU A 23 10.84 1.74 0.33
C LEU A 23 11.77 2.38 1.36
N GLN A 24 12.32 1.61 2.31
CA GLN A 24 13.30 2.13 3.27
C GLN A 24 14.56 2.67 2.59
N GLN A 25 14.98 2.10 1.46
CA GLN A 25 16.14 2.57 0.70
C GLN A 25 15.83 3.77 -0.19
N GLN A 26 14.59 3.92 -0.65
CA GLN A 26 14.17 5.04 -1.51
C GLN A 26 13.69 6.27 -0.72
N LEU A 27 13.22 6.07 0.51
CA LEU A 27 12.64 7.11 1.35
C LEU A 27 13.64 7.58 2.42
N ASP A 28 13.70 8.88 2.65
CA ASP A 28 14.48 9.47 3.75
C ASP A 28 13.76 9.33 5.13
N GLY A 29 12.90 8.31 5.29
CA GLY A 29 12.15 7.98 6.50
C GLY A 29 10.98 8.91 6.86
N HIS A 30 10.99 10.16 6.40
CA HIS A 30 9.97 11.17 6.74
C HIS A 30 8.90 11.35 5.66
N GLN A 31 9.13 10.79 4.47
CA GLN A 31 8.23 10.89 3.34
C GLN A 31 7.00 10.01 3.59
N PRO A 32 5.79 10.56 3.42
CA PRO A 32 4.59 9.81 3.71
C PRO A 32 4.22 8.90 2.53
N ILE A 33 3.74 7.70 2.83
CA ILE A 33 3.33 6.69 1.85
C ILE A 33 1.95 6.13 2.18
N TYR A 34 1.32 5.54 1.17
CA TYR A 34 0.09 4.79 1.35
C TYR A 34 0.27 3.29 1.06
N VAL A 35 -0.30 2.41 1.88
CA VAL A 35 -0.26 0.97 1.68
C VAL A 35 -1.68 0.42 1.75
N TRP A 36 -2.20 0.01 0.60
CA TRP A 36 -3.44 -0.74 0.47
C TRP A 36 -3.16 -2.24 0.64
N ASP A 37 -2.92 -2.66 1.89
CA ASP A 37 -2.69 -4.05 2.28
C ASP A 37 -3.51 -4.40 3.54
N ASP A 38 -3.87 -5.66 3.73
CA ASP A 38 -4.64 -6.09 4.90
C ASP A 38 -3.83 -6.05 6.22
N THR A 39 -2.50 -5.95 6.12
CA THR A 39 -1.58 -5.83 7.26
C THR A 39 -0.80 -4.52 7.25
N SER A 40 -0.37 -4.08 8.44
CA SER A 40 0.54 -2.91 8.57
C SER A 40 2.02 -3.28 8.50
N LYS A 41 2.36 -4.50 8.05
CA LYS A 41 3.75 -5.02 8.06
C LYS A 41 4.71 -4.12 7.26
N ILE A 42 4.28 -3.62 6.10
CA ILE A 42 5.10 -2.76 5.25
C ILE A 42 5.44 -1.45 5.97
N TYR A 43 4.48 -0.84 6.67
CA TYR A 43 4.72 0.37 7.45
C TYR A 43 5.72 0.12 8.59
N LEU A 44 5.56 -0.99 9.31
CA LEU A 44 6.43 -1.33 10.44
C LEU A 44 7.87 -1.58 9.99
N GLU A 45 8.08 -2.28 8.88
CA GLU A 45 9.42 -2.64 8.40
C GLU A 45 10.10 -1.50 7.63
N SER A 46 9.35 -0.73 6.83
CA SER A 46 9.91 0.42 6.08
C SER A 46 10.20 1.61 6.98
N LYS A 47 9.56 1.68 8.16
CA LYS A 47 9.52 2.85 9.06
C LYS A 47 8.97 4.10 8.39
N ALA A 48 8.25 3.96 7.27
CA ALA A 48 7.68 5.07 6.54
C ALA A 48 6.45 5.63 7.28
N LYS A 49 6.24 6.95 7.15
CA LYS A 49 5.06 7.62 7.67
C LYS A 49 3.83 7.23 6.83
N SER A 50 2.70 6.93 7.45
CA SER A 50 1.43 6.77 6.73
C SER A 50 0.82 8.13 6.42
N VAL A 51 0.34 8.34 5.20
CA VAL A 51 -0.54 9.49 4.89
C VAL A 51 -1.90 9.36 5.54
N SER A 52 -2.37 8.13 5.78
CA SER A 52 -3.72 7.93 6.31
C SER A 52 -3.68 7.86 7.83
N GLN A 53 -4.66 8.49 8.46
CA GLN A 53 -4.87 8.40 9.90
C GLN A 53 -4.98 6.93 10.38
N PHE A 54 -5.44 6.02 9.51
CA PHE A 54 -5.45 4.59 9.78
C PHE A 54 -4.55 3.82 8.82
N SER A 55 -3.52 3.18 9.35
CA SER A 55 -2.57 2.35 8.59
C SER A 55 -3.14 1.01 8.10
N SER A 56 -4.44 0.74 8.29
CA SER A 56 -5.11 -0.47 7.82
C SER A 56 -6.36 -0.13 7.00
N PRO A 57 -6.46 -0.57 5.74
CA PRO A 57 -7.63 -0.42 4.88
C PRO A 57 -8.89 -1.02 5.49
N ASN A 58 -8.77 -2.08 6.30
CA ASN A 58 -9.91 -2.69 6.99
C ASN A 58 -10.53 -1.75 8.03
N VAL A 59 -9.77 -0.81 8.59
CA VAL A 59 -10.31 0.22 9.49
C VAL A 59 -10.90 1.38 8.67
N ASN A 60 -10.26 1.73 7.55
CA ASN A 60 -10.73 2.76 6.62
C ASN A 60 -12.01 2.37 5.86
N THR A 61 -12.24 1.09 5.58
CA THR A 61 -13.40 0.63 4.80
C THR A 61 -14.55 0.13 5.67
N LYS A 62 -14.37 0.03 6.99
CA LYS A 62 -15.41 -0.44 7.93
C LYS A 62 -16.59 0.53 8.08
N LYS A 63 -16.38 1.81 7.79
CA LYS A 63 -17.43 2.85 7.78
C LYS A 63 -17.28 3.70 6.54
N VAL A 64 -18.40 4.04 5.91
CA VAL A 64 -18.45 4.95 4.75
C VAL A 64 -17.78 6.30 5.07
N SER A 65 -17.87 6.77 6.32
CA SER A 65 -17.21 7.99 6.78
C SER A 65 -15.68 7.89 6.75
N HIS A 66 -15.10 6.73 7.08
CA HIS A 66 -13.64 6.54 7.03
C HIS A 66 -13.16 6.37 5.59
N GLN A 67 -14.01 5.83 4.71
CA GLN A 67 -13.69 5.74 3.29
C GLN A 67 -13.57 7.13 2.67
N LYS A 68 -14.47 8.07 3.03
CA LYS A 68 -14.37 9.46 2.57
C LYS A 68 -13.13 10.18 3.09
N ILE A 69 -12.78 10.00 4.37
CA ILE A 69 -11.56 10.60 4.94
C ILE A 69 -10.33 10.09 4.18
N LEU A 70 -10.26 8.78 3.93
CA LEU A 70 -9.18 8.19 3.14
C LEU A 70 -9.14 8.73 1.70
N GLU A 71 -10.30 8.89 1.07
CA GLU A 71 -10.40 9.48 -0.27
C GLU A 71 -9.86 10.92 -0.27
N ASP A 72 -10.23 11.75 0.71
CA ASP A 72 -9.74 13.11 0.85
C ASP A 72 -8.22 13.15 1.09
N GLU A 73 -7.69 12.38 2.05
CA GLU A 73 -6.25 12.26 2.34
C GLU A 73 -5.43 11.83 1.11
N LEU A 74 -6.00 10.97 0.26
CA LEU A 74 -5.35 10.50 -0.95
C LEU A 74 -5.51 11.45 -2.14
N LEU A 75 -6.56 12.27 -2.17
CA LEU A 75 -6.73 13.36 -3.13
C LEU A 75 -5.76 14.51 -2.85
N GLU A 76 -5.39 14.73 -1.58
CA GLU A 76 -4.33 15.68 -1.21
C GLU A 76 -2.96 15.28 -1.79
N ASN A 77 -2.82 14.04 -2.30
CA ASN A 77 -1.67 13.59 -3.08
C ASN A 77 -0.35 13.74 -2.31
N GLU A 78 -0.41 13.65 -0.97
CA GLU A 78 0.77 13.78 -0.11
C GLU A 78 1.68 12.55 -0.21
N ALA A 79 1.12 11.38 -0.58
CA ALA A 79 1.86 10.12 -0.63
C ALA A 79 2.88 10.12 -1.79
N VAL A 80 4.16 9.91 -1.47
CA VAL A 80 5.22 9.77 -2.49
C VAL A 80 5.14 8.41 -3.17
N TYR A 81 4.78 7.37 -2.41
CA TYR A 81 4.56 6.02 -2.89
C TYR A 81 3.21 5.47 -2.44
N ILE A 82 2.60 4.66 -3.31
CA ILE A 82 1.39 3.91 -3.00
C ILE A 82 1.63 2.43 -3.33
N VAL A 83 1.50 1.55 -2.33
CA VAL A 83 1.56 0.10 -2.49
C VAL A 83 0.14 -0.43 -2.58
N VAL A 84 -0.17 -1.26 -3.56
CA VAL A 84 -1.50 -1.88 -3.70
C VAL A 84 -1.40 -3.40 -3.72
N ASN A 85 -2.04 -4.07 -2.77
CA ASN A 85 -2.22 -5.52 -2.78
C ASN A 85 -3.28 -5.90 -3.82
N GLN A 86 -2.88 -6.65 -4.85
CA GLN A 86 -3.76 -7.04 -5.96
C GLN A 86 -4.84 -8.05 -5.53
N LYS A 87 -4.67 -8.71 -4.38
CA LYS A 87 -5.67 -9.64 -3.83
C LYS A 87 -6.87 -8.91 -3.21
N MET A 88 -6.75 -7.60 -2.98
CA MET A 88 -7.82 -6.78 -2.40
C MET A 88 -8.56 -6.00 -3.48
N LYS A 89 -9.88 -5.90 -3.34
CA LYS A 89 -10.69 -5.09 -4.26
C LYS A 89 -10.33 -3.61 -4.07
N LEU A 90 -9.74 -3.01 -5.10
CA LEU A 90 -9.43 -1.59 -5.12
C LEU A 90 -10.69 -0.77 -5.51
N PRO A 91 -11.09 0.24 -4.72
CA PRO A 91 -12.14 1.18 -5.07
C PRO A 91 -11.84 1.91 -6.39
N THR A 92 -12.88 2.19 -7.19
CA THR A 92 -12.74 2.88 -8.49
C THR A 92 -12.11 4.26 -8.34
N ILE A 93 -12.41 4.97 -7.25
CA ILE A 93 -11.87 6.30 -6.97
C ILE A 93 -10.34 6.24 -6.82
N LEU A 94 -9.83 5.26 -6.05
CA LEU A 94 -8.38 5.05 -5.90
C LEU A 94 -7.74 4.65 -7.23
N ARG A 95 -8.40 3.80 -8.02
CA ARG A 95 -7.90 3.46 -9.36
C ARG A 95 -7.74 4.70 -10.24
N ASN A 96 -8.75 5.57 -10.27
CA ASN A 96 -8.72 6.80 -11.07
C ASN A 96 -7.62 7.74 -10.59
N MET A 97 -7.49 7.94 -9.27
CA MET A 97 -6.43 8.77 -8.69
C MET A 97 -5.04 8.22 -9.05
N LEU A 98 -4.82 6.91 -8.93
CA LEU A 98 -3.54 6.28 -9.27
C LEU A 98 -3.20 6.47 -10.75
N SER A 99 -4.15 6.25 -11.65
CA SER A 99 -3.92 6.45 -13.10
C SER A 99 -3.60 7.92 -13.44
N SER A 100 -4.26 8.87 -12.78
CA SER A 100 -4.06 10.30 -13.05
C SER A 100 -2.73 10.82 -12.47
N ASN A 101 -2.41 10.50 -11.21
CA ASN A 101 -1.34 11.17 -10.45
C ASN A 101 -0.08 10.33 -10.24
N TYR A 102 -0.13 9.01 -10.50
CA TYR A 102 0.96 8.09 -10.20
C TYR A 102 1.38 7.26 -11.42
N LYS A 103 2.62 6.76 -11.39
CA LYS A 103 3.18 5.81 -12.36
C LYS A 103 3.53 4.52 -11.64
N ILE A 104 3.45 3.40 -12.36
CA ILE A 104 3.84 2.09 -11.81
C ILE A 104 5.36 2.05 -11.71
N ASP A 105 5.87 1.75 -10.51
CA ASP A 105 7.28 1.48 -10.28
C ASP A 105 7.57 0.00 -10.58
N GLN A 106 8.31 -0.25 -11.65
CA GLN A 106 8.70 -1.59 -12.11
C GLN A 106 10.07 -2.02 -11.59
N LYS A 107 10.69 -1.25 -10.67
CA LYS A 107 12.02 -1.61 -10.13
C LYS A 107 12.01 -2.84 -9.22
N ILE A 108 10.83 -3.26 -8.74
CA ILE A 108 10.66 -4.47 -7.94
C ILE A 108 9.74 -5.46 -8.67
N ASP A 109 10.15 -6.73 -8.74
CA ASP A 109 9.33 -7.82 -9.28
C ASP A 109 8.56 -8.50 -8.14
N VAL A 110 7.36 -7.98 -7.86
CA VAL A 110 6.40 -8.56 -6.91
C VAL A 110 5.10 -8.83 -7.65
N LYS A 111 4.57 -10.05 -7.53
CA LYS A 111 3.37 -10.48 -8.26
C LYS A 111 2.10 -10.20 -7.49
N GLY A 112 2.16 -10.24 -6.16
CA GLY A 112 1.02 -9.97 -5.29
C GLY A 112 0.70 -8.49 -5.10
N PHE A 113 1.61 -7.59 -5.49
CA PHE A 113 1.52 -6.17 -5.23
C PHE A 113 1.87 -5.35 -6.46
N THR A 114 1.32 -4.14 -6.53
CA THR A 114 1.75 -3.12 -7.48
C THR A 114 2.26 -1.93 -6.71
N LEU A 115 3.46 -1.48 -7.05
CA LEU A 115 4.03 -0.27 -6.48
C LEU A 115 3.78 0.90 -7.43
N TYR A 116 3.30 2.01 -6.88
CA TYR A 116 3.07 3.24 -7.59
C TYR A 116 3.94 4.33 -6.97
N HIS A 117 4.57 5.14 -7.80
CA HIS A 117 5.31 6.32 -7.38
C HIS A 117 4.65 7.57 -7.97
N LYS A 118 4.68 8.68 -7.23
CA LYS A 118 4.11 9.94 -7.67
C LYS A 118 4.80 10.42 -8.96
N LYS A 119 4.02 10.97 -9.90
CA LYS A 119 4.50 11.45 -11.22
C LYS A 119 5.43 12.64 -11.13
#